data_AF-A0AB34QYZ7-F1
#
_entry.id   AF-A0AB34QYZ7-F1
#
_cell.length_a   1.000
_cell.length_b   1.000
_cell.length_c   1.000
_cell.angle_alpha   90.00
_cell.angle_beta   90.00
_cell.angle_gamma   90.00
#
_symmetry.space_group_name_H-M   'P 1'
#
loop_
_entity.id
_entity.type
_entity.pdbx_description
1 polymer ?
#
loop_
_entity_poly.entity_id
_entity_poly.type
_entity_poly.pdbx_seq_one_letter_code
_entity_poly.pdbx_strand_id
1 'polypeptide(L)'
;MSYQTEDDDVLELCNIYAQQTHHFEAFILGNRKGLLELRKAIDEALETGSSVAHLYPSDFEGYETYVALVDDEQKFEKLMDPYVEEYVQEEDAVDPVEVIKEYEAVKETPS
;
A
#
# COMPACT_ATOMS: atom_id res chain seq x y z
N MET A 1 18.24 -31.02 -13.52
CA MET A 1 17.40 -31.20 -12.33
C MET A 1 16.82 -29.84 -11.99
N SER A 2 15.53 -29.62 -12.27
CA SER A 2 14.83 -28.42 -11.80
C SER A 2 14.44 -28.68 -10.35
N TYR A 3 14.99 -27.91 -9.42
CA TYR A 3 14.49 -27.91 -8.05
C TYR A 3 13.08 -27.33 -8.10
N GLN A 4 12.09 -28.17 -7.83
CA GLN A 4 10.76 -27.69 -7.46
C GLN A 4 10.92 -27.17 -6.04
N THR A 5 11.01 -25.86 -5.88
CA THR A 5 10.76 -25.21 -4.60
C THR A 5 9.29 -25.41 -4.29
N GLU A 6 8.95 -25.97 -3.13
CA GLU A 6 7.56 -26.01 -2.68
C GLU A 6 7.05 -24.55 -2.58
N ASP A 7 5.80 -24.31 -2.95
CA ASP A 7 5.20 -22.94 -3.05
C ASP A 7 5.28 -22.16 -1.71
N ASP A 8 5.47 -22.86 -0.59
CA ASP A 8 5.60 -22.29 0.76
C ASP A 8 6.96 -21.64 1.04
N ASP A 9 8.02 -21.96 0.27
CA ASP A 9 9.35 -21.37 0.46
C ASP A 9 9.55 -20.05 -0.33
N VAL A 10 8.56 -19.64 -1.12
CA VAL A 10 8.65 -18.43 -1.95
C VAL A 10 7.98 -17.26 -1.23
N LEU A 11 8.76 -16.23 -0.91
CA LEU A 11 8.25 -15.00 -0.29
C LEU A 11 7.33 -14.22 -1.23
N GLU A 12 6.44 -13.43 -0.65
CA GLU A 12 5.55 -12.46 -1.28
C GLU A 12 6.34 -11.23 -1.78
N LEU A 13 7.26 -11.45 -2.72
CA LEU A 13 8.12 -10.40 -3.24
C LEU A 13 7.31 -9.38 -4.03
N CYS A 14 7.33 -8.13 -3.58
CA CYS A 14 6.71 -6.99 -4.23
C CYS A 14 7.51 -5.74 -3.91
N ASN A 15 8.00 -5.05 -4.94
CA ASN A 15 8.61 -3.74 -4.81
C ASN A 15 7.59 -2.69 -5.25
N ILE A 16 7.35 -1.70 -4.40
CA ILE A 16 6.47 -0.56 -4.68
C ILE A 16 7.35 0.68 -4.78
N TYR A 17 7.34 1.30 -5.95
CA TYR A 17 8.12 2.50 -6.26
C TYR A 17 7.17 3.67 -6.46
N ALA A 18 7.25 4.65 -5.56
CA ALA A 18 6.53 5.90 -5.67
C ALA A 18 6.97 6.72 -6.90
N GLN A 19 6.13 7.67 -7.32
CA GLN A 19 6.49 8.59 -8.39
C GLN A 19 7.67 9.47 -7.96
N GLN A 20 8.62 9.71 -8.87
CA GLN A 20 9.73 10.61 -8.55
C GLN A 20 9.25 12.06 -8.43
N THR A 21 8.43 12.52 -9.38
CA THR A 21 7.87 13.88 -9.47
C THR A 21 6.58 13.85 -10.30
N HIS A 22 5.94 15.01 -10.47
CA HIS A 22 4.77 15.19 -11.32
C HIS A 22 4.96 14.61 -12.72
N HIS A 23 3.93 13.91 -13.21
CA HIS A 23 3.88 13.31 -14.54
C HIS A 23 4.85 12.14 -14.80
N PHE A 24 5.55 11.64 -13.77
CA PHE A 24 6.38 10.43 -13.88
C PHE A 24 5.61 9.16 -13.50
N GLU A 25 6.15 8.02 -13.90
CA GLU A 25 5.57 6.72 -13.60
C GLU A 25 5.80 6.30 -12.13
N ALA A 26 4.85 5.55 -11.58
CA ALA A 26 5.04 4.69 -10.42
C ALA A 26 5.11 3.23 -10.89
N PHE A 27 5.72 2.37 -10.09
CA PHE A 27 5.89 0.96 -10.45
C PHE A 27 5.50 0.04 -9.29
N ILE A 28 4.75 -1.01 -9.60
CA ILE A 28 4.54 -2.15 -8.70
C ILE A 28 5.10 -3.37 -9.43
N LEU A 29 6.20 -3.92 -8.92
CA LEU A 29 6.90 -5.05 -9.51
C LEU A 29 6.99 -6.18 -8.48
N GLY A 30 6.19 -7.21 -8.67
CA GLY A 30 6.17 -8.37 -7.77
C GLY A 30 6.24 -9.70 -8.51
N ASN A 31 6.62 -10.73 -7.77
CA ASN A 31 6.38 -12.10 -8.22
C ASN A 31 4.87 -12.41 -8.16
N ARG A 32 4.45 -13.58 -8.65
CA ARG A 32 3.04 -13.95 -8.63
C ARG A 32 2.43 -13.88 -7.22
N LYS A 33 3.17 -14.36 -6.21
CA LYS A 33 2.67 -14.45 -4.83
C LYS A 33 2.48 -13.05 -4.21
N GLY A 34 3.47 -12.18 -4.33
CA GLY A 34 3.40 -10.79 -3.84
C GLY A 34 2.32 -9.95 -4.53
N LEU A 35 2.14 -10.12 -5.85
CA LEU A 35 1.04 -9.43 -6.55
C LEU A 35 -0.34 -9.96 -6.14
N LEU A 36 -0.46 -11.26 -5.84
CA LEU A 36 -1.72 -11.82 -5.33
C LEU A 36 -2.02 -11.37 -3.91
N GLU A 37 -1.01 -11.27 -3.05
CA GLU A 37 -1.16 -10.76 -1.68
C GLU A 37 -1.56 -9.28 -1.67
N LEU A 38 -0.90 -8.45 -2.48
CA LEU A 38 -1.28 -7.05 -2.64
C LEU A 38 -2.71 -6.91 -3.19
N ARG A 39 -3.09 -7.72 -4.20
CA ARG A 39 -4.46 -7.73 -4.72
C ARG A 39 -5.47 -8.11 -3.64
N LYS A 40 -5.19 -9.14 -2.85
CA LYS A 40 -6.06 -9.56 -1.74
C LYS A 40 -6.27 -8.42 -0.74
N ALA A 41 -5.21 -7.69 -0.37
CA ALA A 41 -5.35 -6.52 0.49
C ALA A 41 -6.21 -5.43 -0.16
N ILE A 42 -6.01 -5.14 -1.45
CA ILE A 42 -6.90 -4.20 -2.17
C ILE A 42 -8.36 -4.65 -2.11
N ASP A 43 -8.63 -5.92 -2.41
CA ASP A 43 -9.98 -6.48 -2.36
C ASP A 43 -10.59 -6.36 -0.94
N GLU A 44 -9.83 -6.64 0.11
CA GLU A 44 -10.27 -6.50 1.51
C GLU A 44 -10.51 -5.03 1.92
N ALA A 45 -9.67 -4.10 1.47
CA ALA A 45 -9.85 -2.67 1.75
C ALA A 45 -11.12 -2.13 1.07
N LEU A 46 -11.46 -2.63 -0.12
CA LEU A 46 -12.72 -2.28 -0.80
C LEU A 46 -13.96 -2.73 -0.02
N GLU A 47 -13.86 -3.80 0.78
CA GLU A 47 -14.98 -4.30 1.60
C GLU A 47 -15.03 -3.68 3.00
N THR A 48 -13.87 -3.42 3.60
CA THR A 48 -13.74 -3.09 5.03
C THR A 48 -13.21 -1.68 5.31
N GLY A 49 -12.90 -0.92 4.27
CA GLY A 49 -12.36 0.45 4.34
C GLY A 49 -10.82 0.49 4.36
N SER A 50 -10.14 -0.46 5.01
CA SER A 50 -8.68 -0.56 4.99
C SER A 50 -8.20 -1.99 5.17
N SER A 51 -6.96 -2.27 4.81
CA SER A 51 -6.30 -3.55 5.01
C SER A 51 -4.79 -3.38 5.04
N VAL A 52 -4.07 -4.46 5.34
CA VAL A 52 -2.61 -4.49 5.35
C VAL A 52 -2.13 -5.72 4.60
N ALA A 53 -1.21 -5.53 3.65
CA ALA A 53 -0.44 -6.61 3.04
C ALA A 53 0.94 -6.73 3.70
N HIS A 54 1.39 -7.95 3.97
CA HIS A 54 2.77 -8.22 4.39
C HIS A 54 3.58 -8.64 3.17
N LEU A 55 4.53 -7.80 2.76
CA LEU A 55 5.29 -7.96 1.52
C LEU A 55 6.79 -7.91 1.79
N TYR A 56 7.58 -8.26 0.78
CA TYR A 56 9.03 -8.28 0.83
C TYR A 56 9.63 -7.56 -0.39
N PRO A 57 10.56 -6.61 -0.26
CA PRO A 57 11.29 -6.03 -1.37
C PRO A 57 12.33 -7.05 -1.88
N SER A 58 13.04 -6.69 -2.95
CA SER A 58 14.08 -7.56 -3.52
C SER A 58 15.26 -7.88 -2.59
N ASP A 59 15.39 -7.16 -1.47
CA ASP A 59 16.40 -7.40 -0.42
C ASP A 59 15.88 -8.30 0.72
N PHE A 60 14.62 -8.74 0.65
CA PHE A 60 13.97 -9.67 1.58
C PHE A 60 13.68 -9.11 2.99
N GLU A 61 13.78 -7.80 3.21
CA GLU A 61 13.40 -7.17 4.48
C GLU A 61 11.89 -6.91 4.52
N GLY A 62 11.14 -7.69 5.31
CA GLY A 62 9.67 -7.62 5.34
C GLY A 62 9.12 -6.23 5.70
N TYR A 63 8.04 -5.81 5.04
CA TYR A 63 7.35 -4.55 5.30
C TYR A 63 5.83 -4.69 5.20
N GLU A 64 5.13 -3.73 5.81
CA GLU A 64 3.68 -3.61 5.73
C GLU A 64 3.30 -2.60 4.65
N THR A 65 2.38 -2.99 3.78
CA THR A 65 1.72 -2.08 2.83
C THR A 65 0.30 -1.86 3.28
N TYR A 66 0.01 -0.65 3.73
CA TYR A 66 -1.33 -0.25 4.11
C TYR A 66 -2.13 0.14 2.87
N VAL A 67 -3.35 -0.38 2.76
CA VAL A 67 -4.29 -0.04 1.69
C VAL A 67 -5.55 0.51 2.33
N ALA A 68 -6.02 1.66 1.87
CA ALA A 68 -7.27 2.24 2.34
C ALA A 68 -8.13 2.71 1.17
N LEU A 69 -9.43 2.45 1.26
CA LEU A 69 -10.45 3.02 0.39
C LEU A 69 -10.87 4.37 0.96
N VAL A 70 -10.36 5.46 0.39
CA VAL A 70 -10.76 6.82 0.75
C VAL A 70 -11.89 7.28 -0.17
N ASP A 71 -13.12 6.97 0.18
CA ASP A 71 -14.32 7.28 -0.61
C ASP A 71 -14.76 8.76 -0.55
N ASP A 72 -14.23 9.53 0.41
CA ASP A 72 -14.48 10.97 0.49
C ASP A 72 -13.56 11.73 -0.47
N GLU A 73 -14.11 12.18 -1.61
CA GLU A 73 -13.38 12.93 -2.64
C GLU A 73 -12.68 14.19 -2.08
N GLN A 74 -13.31 14.91 -1.14
CA GLN A 74 -12.72 16.13 -0.56
C GLN A 74 -11.53 15.80 0.34
N LYS A 75 -11.60 14.67 1.04
CA LYS A 75 -10.46 14.17 1.82
C LYS A 75 -9.34 13.67 0.91
N PHE A 76 -9.69 13.00 -0.19
CA PHE A 76 -8.72 12.49 -1.17
C PHE A 76 -7.91 13.62 -1.81
N GLU A 77 -8.57 14.71 -2.20
CA GLU A 77 -7.92 15.89 -2.80
C GLU A 77 -6.90 16.57 -1.87
N LYS A 78 -7.03 16.36 -0.56
CA LYS A 78 -6.13 16.94 0.45
C LYS A 78 -4.98 16.02 0.84
N LEU A 79 -4.89 14.80 0.33
CA LEU A 79 -3.77 13.93 0.65
C LEU A 79 -2.47 14.62 0.24
N MET A 80 -1.42 14.48 1.07
CA MET A 80 -0.09 14.90 0.66
C MET A 80 0.29 14.25 -0.66
N ASP A 81 1.08 14.96 -1.47
CA ASP A 81 1.54 14.43 -2.73
C ASP A 81 2.36 13.14 -2.54
N PRO A 82 2.19 12.12 -3.40
CA PRO A 82 2.86 10.82 -3.26
C PRO A 82 4.27 10.79 -3.89
N TYR A 83 4.94 11.95 -4.00
CA TYR A 83 6.23 12.06 -4.70
C TYR A 83 7.41 11.78 -3.77
N VAL A 84 8.47 11.18 -4.31
CA VAL A 84 9.75 11.01 -3.60
C VAL A 84 10.47 12.36 -3.44
N GLU A 85 10.40 13.23 -4.44
CA GLU A 85 10.91 14.59 -4.30
C GLU A 85 10.02 15.42 -3.38
N GLU A 86 10.64 16.09 -2.42
CA GLU A 86 9.93 16.95 -1.48
C GLU A 86 9.53 18.27 -2.14
N TYR A 87 8.23 18.51 -2.22
CA TYR A 87 7.63 19.77 -2.63
C TYR A 87 6.95 20.44 -1.44
N VAL A 88 6.75 21.76 -1.51
CA VAL A 88 5.93 22.48 -0.53
C VAL A 88 4.49 22.00 -0.67
N GLN A 89 3.97 21.38 0.39
CA GLN A 89 2.59 20.91 0.49
C GLN A 89 1.67 22.04 0.99
N GLU A 90 0.36 21.89 0.77
CA GLU A 90 -0.64 22.77 1.40
C GLU A 90 -0.62 22.62 2.93
N GLU A 91 -0.97 23.68 3.67
CA GLU A 91 -0.92 23.66 5.14
C GLU A 91 -1.89 22.66 5.77
N ASP A 92 -3.00 22.34 5.08
CA ASP A 92 -4.00 21.37 5.50
C ASP A 92 -3.89 20.03 4.77
N ALA A 93 -2.74 19.73 4.16
CA ALA A 93 -2.46 18.43 3.57
C ALA A 93 -2.55 17.31 4.62
N VAL A 94 -3.16 16.19 4.23
CA VAL A 94 -3.45 15.04 5.08
C VAL A 94 -2.36 13.98 4.89
N ASP A 95 -1.72 13.60 5.99
CA ASP A 95 -0.75 12.51 6.02
C ASP A 95 -1.44 11.14 5.87
N PRO A 96 -0.98 10.25 4.97
CA PRO A 96 -1.56 8.92 4.81
C PRO A 96 -1.56 8.10 6.12
N VAL A 97 -0.62 8.33 7.04
CA VAL A 97 -0.60 7.66 8.35
C VAL A 97 -1.83 8.03 9.19
N GLU A 98 -2.27 9.29 9.13
CA GLU A 98 -3.47 9.74 9.85
C GLU A 98 -4.74 9.13 9.26
N VAL A 99 -4.79 8.94 7.93
CA VAL A 99 -5.88 8.21 7.27
C VAL A 99 -5.95 6.79 7.80
N ILE A 100 -4.84 6.06 7.82
CA ILE A 100 -4.82 4.67 8.31
C ILE A 100 -5.27 4.59 9.77
N LYS A 101 -4.75 5.45 10.66
CA LYS A 101 -5.14 5.46 12.07
C LYS A 101 -6.64 5.65 12.27
N GLU A 102 -7.26 6.54 11.49
CA GLU A 102 -8.71 6.79 11.55
C GLU A 102 -9.50 5.54 11.18
N TYR A 103 -9.12 4.86 10.10
CA TYR A 103 -9.83 3.68 9.60
C TYR A 103 -9.67 2.48 10.54
N GLU A 104 -8.48 2.28 11.12
CA GLU A 104 -8.27 1.24 12.12
C GLU A 104 -9.06 1.52 13.42
N ALA A 105 -9.15 2.77 13.86
CA ALA A 105 -9.95 3.14 15.03
C ALA A 105 -11.46 2.89 14.83
N VAL A 106 -11.97 3.09 13.61
CA VAL A 106 -13.37 2.78 13.27
C VAL A 106 -13.63 1.28 13.34
N LYS A 107 -12.69 0.43 12.87
CA LYS A 107 -12.82 -1.03 12.98
C LYS A 107 -12.85 -1.54 14.42
N GLU A 108 -12.09 -0.91 15.32
CA GLU A 108 -12.05 -1.27 16.74
C GLU A 108 -13.31 -0.86 17.52
N THR A 109 -14.17 -0.04 16.91
CA THR A 109 -15.41 0.45 17.53
C THR A 109 -16.63 -0.19 16.84
N PRO A 110 -16.98 -1.45 17.16
CA PRO A 110 -18.12 -2.09 16.53
C PRO A 110 -19.41 -1.35 16.87
N SER A 111 -20.22 -1.09 15.84
CA SER A 111 -21.58 -0.56 15.94
C SER A 111 -22.53 -1.54 16.63
#